data_AF-A0A917JC94-F1
#
_entry.id   AF-A0A917JC94-F1
#
_cell.length_a   1.000
_cell.length_b   1.000
_cell.length_c   1.000
_cell.angle_alpha   90.00
_cell.angle_beta   90.00
_cell.angle_gamma   90.00
#
_symmetry.space_group_name_H-M   'P 1'
#
loop_
_entity.id
_entity.type
_entity.pdbx_description
1 polymer ?
#
loop_
_entity_poly.entity_id
_entity_poly.type
_entity_poly.pdbx_seq_one_letter_code
_entity_poly.pdbx_strand_id
1 'polypeptide(L)'
;MLNQFLIKPALICIVSILGMATVNAQKVANYAIGKYGATNYEHFSFWTKAGKRAEITYTYGKDGKELPVKYLGKASYEGKAAFKIQLPNGSLLYVITSGINLKVQNTTKSYNKLFTWAYEGPVNGMGTFCEACAEDEKEAMKLLNSAYMK
;
A
#
# COMPACT_ATOMS: atom_id res chain seq x y z
N MET A 1 -27.28 -7.88 74.35
CA MET A 1 -28.02 -8.52 73.24
C MET A 1 -28.64 -7.43 72.37
N LEU A 2 -28.76 -7.68 71.07
CA LEU A 2 -29.09 -6.80 69.92
C LEU A 2 -27.89 -5.94 69.44
N ASN A 3 -27.16 -6.35 68.39
CA ASN A 3 -27.45 -6.23 66.94
C ASN A 3 -27.62 -4.73 66.57
N GLN A 4 -26.89 -4.12 65.62
CA GLN A 4 -27.08 -4.30 64.18
C GLN A 4 -25.81 -3.96 63.36
N PHE A 5 -25.59 -4.78 62.34
CA PHE A 5 -24.66 -4.58 61.22
C PHE A 5 -24.93 -3.28 60.46
N LEU A 6 -23.89 -2.52 60.12
CA LEU A 6 -23.93 -1.55 59.02
C LEU A 6 -22.74 -1.80 58.08
N ILE A 7 -23.12 -2.31 56.91
CA ILE A 7 -22.30 -2.71 55.79
C ILE A 7 -21.66 -1.45 55.18
N LYS A 8 -20.32 -1.41 55.14
CA LYS A 8 -19.58 -0.35 54.44
C LYS A 8 -19.72 -0.55 52.93
N PRO A 9 -20.08 0.47 52.14
CA PRO A 9 -20.16 0.34 50.69
C PRO A 9 -18.75 0.17 50.11
N ALA A 10 -18.49 -1.00 49.54
CA ALA A 10 -17.29 -1.27 48.76
C ALA A 10 -17.39 -0.47 47.45
N LEU A 11 -16.47 0.48 47.29
CA LEU A 11 -16.31 1.28 46.09
C LEU A 11 -15.80 0.36 44.97
N ILE A 12 -16.69 -0.12 44.11
CA ILE A 12 -16.33 -0.90 42.91
C ILE A 12 -15.87 0.09 41.84
N CYS A 13 -14.56 0.25 41.71
CA CYS A 13 -13.93 0.92 40.57
C CYS A 13 -14.06 0.03 39.34
N ILE A 14 -15.07 0.28 38.50
CA ILE A 14 -15.16 -0.32 37.16
C ILE A 14 -14.10 0.33 36.29
N VAL A 15 -12.95 -0.35 36.13
CA VAL A 15 -11.93 0.01 35.15
C VAL A 15 -12.42 -0.45 33.78
N SER A 16 -13.06 0.47 33.05
CA SER A 16 -13.40 0.27 31.64
C SER A 16 -12.12 0.25 30.81
N ILE A 17 -11.55 -0.93 30.58
CA ILE A 17 -10.48 -1.12 29.60
C ILE A 17 -11.13 -0.96 28.22
N LEU A 18 -11.13 0.27 27.67
CA LEU A 18 -11.33 0.47 26.25
C LEU A 18 -10.13 -0.15 25.53
N GLY A 19 -10.26 -1.42 25.15
CA GLY A 19 -9.43 -1.99 24.12
C GLY A 19 -9.69 -1.21 22.84
N MET A 20 -8.75 -0.35 22.44
CA MET A 20 -8.74 0.21 21.10
C MET A 20 -8.67 -0.96 20.13
N ALA A 21 -9.81 -1.31 19.53
CA ALA A 21 -9.82 -2.16 18.36
C ALA A 21 -9.02 -1.43 17.30
N THR A 22 -7.76 -1.83 17.10
CA THR A 22 -6.96 -1.36 15.97
C THR A 22 -7.67 -1.88 14.73
N VAL A 23 -8.50 -1.05 14.11
CA VAL A 23 -8.94 -1.25 12.73
C VAL A 23 -7.66 -1.42 11.92
N ASN A 24 -7.41 -2.64 11.44
CA ASN A 24 -6.30 -2.95 10.55
C ASN A 24 -6.61 -2.33 9.19
N ALA A 25 -6.47 -0.99 9.10
CA ALA A 25 -6.74 -0.25 7.89
C ALA A 25 -5.81 -0.75 6.77
N GLN A 26 -6.42 -1.13 5.66
CA GLN A 26 -5.73 -1.49 4.43
C GLN A 26 -5.58 -0.23 3.60
N LYS A 27 -4.37 0.02 3.10
CA LYS A 27 -4.07 1.17 2.25
C LYS A 27 -3.33 0.74 1.00
N VAL A 28 -3.53 1.43 -0.11
CA VAL A 28 -2.91 1.13 -1.40
C VAL A 28 -2.24 2.37 -1.99
N ALA A 29 -1.04 2.18 -2.52
CA ALA A 29 -0.34 3.17 -3.31
C ALA A 29 -0.35 2.74 -4.79
N ASN A 30 -0.91 3.58 -5.64
CA ASN A 30 -1.13 3.30 -7.06
C ASN A 30 -0.17 4.11 -7.92
N TYR A 31 0.43 3.45 -8.91
CA TYR A 31 1.42 4.06 -9.79
C TYR A 31 1.21 3.58 -11.22
N ALA A 32 1.12 4.50 -12.17
CA ALA A 32 0.76 4.19 -13.54
C ALA A 32 1.67 4.83 -14.58
N ILE A 33 1.59 4.28 -15.79
CA ILE A 33 1.97 4.91 -17.05
C ILE A 33 0.85 4.77 -18.06
N GLY A 34 0.72 5.75 -18.95
CA GLY A 34 -0.37 5.77 -19.92
C GLY A 34 -1.73 6.06 -19.27
N LYS A 35 -2.79 5.89 -20.06
CA LYS A 35 -4.18 6.06 -19.61
C LYS A 35 -4.88 4.72 -19.61
N TYR A 36 -5.78 4.49 -18.65
CA TYR A 36 -6.64 3.31 -18.66
C TYR A 36 -7.34 3.16 -20.03
N GLY A 37 -7.37 1.95 -20.58
CA GLY A 37 -7.87 1.68 -21.93
C GLY A 37 -6.85 1.89 -23.07
N ALA A 38 -5.63 2.35 -22.80
CA ALA A 38 -4.57 2.46 -23.79
C ALA A 38 -3.72 1.17 -23.87
N THR A 39 -3.20 0.83 -25.06
CA THR A 39 -2.34 -0.34 -25.25
C THR A 39 -1.06 -0.30 -24.41
N ASN A 40 -0.54 0.90 -24.13
CA ASN A 40 0.65 1.12 -23.32
C ASN A 40 0.35 1.35 -21.83
N TYR A 41 -0.89 1.14 -21.39
CA TYR A 41 -1.26 1.27 -19.99
C TYR A 41 -0.54 0.22 -19.16
N GLU A 42 0.09 0.64 -18.08
CA GLU A 42 0.60 -0.24 -17.03
C GLU A 42 0.38 0.43 -15.68
N HIS A 43 0.03 -0.35 -14.67
CA HIS A 43 -0.36 0.14 -13.36
C HIS A 43 0.07 -0.85 -12.29
N PHE A 44 0.78 -0.38 -11.27
CA PHE A 44 1.10 -1.14 -10.07
C PHE A 44 0.28 -0.65 -8.89
N SER A 45 -0.32 -1.60 -8.16
CA SER A 45 -1.01 -1.35 -6.90
C SER A 45 -0.21 -2.00 -5.77
N PHE A 46 0.29 -1.20 -4.83
CA PHE A 46 1.08 -1.67 -3.69
C PHE A 46 0.25 -1.61 -2.41
N TRP A 47 -0.27 -2.74 -1.98
CA TRP A 47 -1.15 -2.83 -0.83
C TRP A 47 -0.40 -3.03 0.47
N THR A 48 -0.88 -2.36 1.50
CA THR A 48 -0.40 -2.48 2.87
C THR A 48 -1.56 -2.80 3.79
N LYS A 49 -1.29 -3.57 4.84
CA LYS A 49 -2.25 -3.89 5.89
C LYS A 49 -1.56 -3.74 7.23
N ALA A 50 -2.13 -2.94 8.13
CA ALA A 50 -1.53 -2.66 9.43
C ALA A 50 -0.09 -2.10 9.33
N GLY A 51 0.17 -1.26 8.32
CA GLY A 51 1.49 -0.69 8.04
C GLY A 51 2.55 -1.69 7.52
N LYS A 52 2.17 -2.95 7.27
CA LYS A 52 3.04 -3.98 6.69
C LYS A 52 2.66 -4.23 5.23
N ARG A 53 3.63 -4.70 4.44
CA ARG A 53 3.39 -5.17 3.07
C ARG A 53 2.27 -6.22 3.05
N ALA A 54 1.35 -6.08 2.12
CA ALA A 54 0.37 -7.09 1.73
C ALA A 54 0.67 -7.54 0.29
N GLU A 55 -0.30 -7.40 -0.62
CA GLU A 55 -0.18 -7.83 -2.02
C GLU A 55 0.40 -6.73 -2.93
N ILE A 56 0.83 -7.15 -4.13
CA ILE A 56 1.16 -6.26 -5.23
C ILE A 56 0.39 -6.77 -6.45
N THR A 57 -0.35 -5.90 -7.13
CA THR A 57 -0.96 -6.23 -8.42
C THR A 57 -0.34 -5.39 -9.53
N TYR A 58 -0.38 -5.94 -10.74
CA TYR A 58 0.07 -5.28 -11.96
C TYR A 58 -1.00 -5.41 -13.04
N THR A 59 -1.54 -4.28 -13.46
CA THR A 59 -2.58 -4.18 -14.47
C THR A 59 -2.00 -3.59 -15.74
N TYR A 60 -2.27 -4.18 -16.90
CA TYR A 60 -1.67 -3.74 -18.15
C TYR A 60 -2.55 -3.92 -19.38
N GLY A 61 -2.21 -3.16 -20.42
CA GLY A 61 -2.83 -3.21 -21.73
C GLY A 61 -4.21 -2.56 -21.79
N LYS A 62 -4.77 -2.55 -22.99
CA LYS A 62 -6.06 -1.89 -23.30
C LYS A 62 -7.22 -2.46 -22.48
N ASP A 63 -7.22 -3.76 -22.23
CA ASP A 63 -8.32 -4.44 -21.54
C ASP A 63 -8.14 -4.48 -20.02
N GLY A 64 -7.07 -3.87 -19.49
CA GLY A 64 -6.84 -3.80 -18.03
C GLY A 64 -6.62 -5.18 -17.41
N LYS A 65 -5.79 -6.03 -18.02
CA LYS A 65 -5.51 -7.35 -17.46
C LYS A 65 -4.69 -7.22 -16.20
N GLU A 66 -5.24 -7.65 -15.07
CA GLU A 66 -4.57 -7.66 -13.77
C GLU A 66 -3.86 -8.99 -13.50
N LEU A 67 -2.67 -8.90 -12.90
CA LEU A 67 -1.84 -10.02 -12.51
C LEU A 67 -1.29 -9.84 -11.09
N PRO A 68 -1.22 -10.91 -10.28
CA PRO A 68 -0.52 -10.85 -9.01
C PRO A 68 0.99 -10.76 -9.23
N VAL A 69 1.67 -9.99 -8.38
CA VAL A 69 3.12 -9.77 -8.44
C VAL A 69 3.77 -10.27 -7.17
N LYS A 70 4.86 -11.04 -7.33
CA LYS A 70 5.60 -11.58 -6.20
C LYS A 70 6.64 -10.56 -5.72
N TYR A 71 6.59 -10.21 -4.44
CA TYR A 71 7.66 -9.47 -3.78
C TYR A 71 8.83 -10.39 -3.44
N LEU A 72 10.05 -10.04 -3.86
CA LEU A 72 11.26 -10.84 -3.66
C LEU A 72 12.21 -10.31 -2.59
N GLY A 73 11.90 -9.18 -1.97
CA GLY A 73 12.75 -8.59 -0.94
C GLY A 73 13.35 -7.26 -1.35
N LYS A 74 13.96 -6.63 -0.35
CA LYS A 74 14.71 -5.39 -0.49
C LYS A 74 15.95 -5.61 -1.36
N ALA A 75 16.42 -4.55 -1.96
CA ALA A 75 17.58 -4.57 -2.82
C ALA A 75 18.30 -3.21 -2.81
N SER A 76 19.49 -3.22 -3.39
CA SER A 76 20.10 -2.00 -3.93
C SER A 76 20.27 -2.21 -5.43
N TYR A 77 20.02 -1.16 -6.21
CA TYR A 77 20.29 -1.17 -7.65
C TYR A 77 21.06 0.11 -7.98
N GLU A 78 22.27 -0.04 -8.52
CA GLU A 78 23.16 1.09 -8.84
C GLU A 78 23.34 2.07 -7.66
N GLY A 79 23.49 1.52 -6.44
CA GLY A 79 23.68 2.30 -5.22
C GLY A 79 22.42 2.97 -4.67
N LYS A 80 21.24 2.77 -5.29
CA LYS A 80 19.97 3.31 -4.83
C LYS A 80 19.14 2.25 -4.11
N ALA A 81 18.43 2.66 -3.05
CA ALA A 81 17.46 1.82 -2.37
C ALA A 81 16.37 1.35 -3.35
N ALA A 82 16.09 0.06 -3.31
CA ALA A 82 15.14 -0.58 -4.20
C ALA A 82 14.48 -1.77 -3.52
N PHE A 83 13.47 -2.33 -4.17
CA PHE A 83 13.04 -3.70 -3.91
C PHE A 83 12.85 -4.47 -5.21
N LYS A 84 12.93 -5.79 -5.12
CA LYS A 84 12.75 -6.71 -6.25
C LYS A 84 11.34 -7.25 -6.27
N ILE A 85 10.77 -7.30 -7.46
CA ILE A 85 9.50 -7.98 -7.75
C ILE A 85 9.66 -8.94 -8.92
N GLN A 86 8.76 -9.91 -9.00
CA GLN A 86 8.67 -10.84 -10.11
C GLN A 86 7.24 -10.88 -10.66
N LEU A 87 7.11 -10.63 -11.96
CA LEU A 87 5.85 -10.83 -12.69
C LEU A 87 5.60 -12.33 -12.93
N PRO A 88 4.35 -12.75 -13.18
CA PRO A 88 4.02 -14.17 -13.41
C PRO A 88 4.78 -14.84 -14.57
N ASN A 89 5.21 -14.06 -15.56
CA ASN A 89 6.02 -14.56 -16.68
C ASN A 89 7.50 -14.78 -16.32
N GLY A 90 7.88 -14.63 -15.05
CA GLY A 90 9.26 -14.78 -14.57
C GLY A 90 10.11 -13.51 -14.63
N SER A 91 9.62 -12.42 -15.24
CA SER A 91 10.37 -11.15 -15.37
C SER A 91 10.71 -10.57 -14.00
N LEU A 92 12.00 -10.33 -13.78
CA LEU A 92 12.52 -9.72 -12.57
C LEU A 92 12.68 -8.21 -12.76
N LEU A 93 12.06 -7.43 -11.88
CA LEU A 93 12.11 -5.97 -11.92
C LEU A 93 12.61 -5.42 -10.59
N TYR A 94 13.39 -4.36 -10.66
CA TYR A 94 13.76 -3.50 -9.55
C TYR A 94 12.82 -2.30 -9.56
N VAL A 95 12.17 -2.05 -8.43
CA VAL A 95 11.40 -0.84 -8.18
C VAL A 95 12.25 0.09 -7.33
N ILE A 96 12.59 1.25 -7.90
CA ILE A 96 13.48 2.25 -7.31
C ILE A 96 12.67 3.51 -7.07
N THR A 97 12.65 4.02 -5.85
CA THR A 97 11.96 5.27 -5.54
C THR A 97 12.80 6.47 -6.02
N SER A 98 12.15 7.43 -6.65
CA SER A 98 12.78 8.63 -7.21
C SER A 98 11.88 9.84 -6.96
N GLY A 99 12.04 10.47 -5.79
CA GLY A 99 11.11 11.50 -5.32
C GLY A 99 9.74 10.89 -5.03
N ILE A 100 8.72 11.35 -5.75
CA ILE A 100 7.34 10.82 -5.69
C ILE A 100 7.04 9.80 -6.81
N ASN A 101 8.03 9.45 -7.63
CA ASN A 101 7.86 8.53 -8.75
C ASN A 101 8.57 7.19 -8.50
N LEU A 102 8.23 6.19 -9.29
CA LEU A 102 8.92 4.90 -9.31
C LEU A 102 9.62 4.68 -10.63
N LYS A 103 10.93 4.46 -10.57
CA LYS A 103 11.66 3.92 -11.71
C LYS A 103 11.63 2.39 -11.61
N VAL A 104 11.02 1.74 -12.58
CA VAL A 104 10.90 0.28 -12.63
C VAL A 104 11.73 -0.25 -13.79
N GLN A 105 12.70 -1.11 -13.49
CA GLN A 105 13.64 -1.59 -14.50
C GLN A 105 14.12 -3.02 -14.28
N ASN A 106 14.43 -3.74 -15.36
CA ASN A 106 15.11 -5.03 -15.28
C ASN A 106 16.64 -4.87 -15.27
N THR A 107 17.38 -5.96 -15.07
CA THR A 107 18.85 -5.94 -15.04
C THR A 107 19.48 -5.47 -16.35
N THR A 108 18.88 -5.84 -17.49
CA THR A 108 19.38 -5.50 -18.83
C THR A 108 18.93 -4.10 -19.31
N LYS A 109 18.10 -3.41 -18.53
CA LYS A 109 17.47 -2.12 -18.87
C LYS A 109 16.59 -2.12 -20.12
N SER A 110 16.27 -3.29 -20.69
CA SER A 110 15.31 -3.39 -21.80
C SER A 110 13.88 -3.07 -21.37
N TYR A 111 13.58 -3.27 -20.08
CA TYR A 111 12.43 -2.66 -19.42
C TYR A 111 12.97 -1.57 -18.49
N ASN A 112 12.61 -0.31 -18.77
CA ASN A 112 13.04 0.85 -17.99
C ASN A 112 11.97 1.94 -18.13
N LYS A 113 11.11 2.05 -17.13
CA LYS A 113 9.94 2.94 -17.15
C LYS A 113 9.85 3.76 -15.88
N LEU A 114 9.29 4.96 -16.02
CA LEU A 114 9.02 5.87 -14.91
C LEU A 114 7.50 5.90 -14.69
N PHE A 115 7.06 5.37 -13.56
CA PHE A 115 5.67 5.41 -13.13
C PHE A 115 5.44 6.61 -12.23
N THR A 116 4.32 7.29 -12.44
CA THR A 116 3.86 8.41 -11.62
C THR A 116 2.73 7.95 -10.71
N TRP A 117 2.56 8.59 -9.55
CA TRP A 117 1.41 8.32 -8.69
C TRP A 117 0.09 8.47 -9.48
N ALA A 118 -0.82 7.53 -9.28
CA ALA A 118 -2.12 7.50 -9.93
C ALA A 118 -3.20 7.76 -8.87
N TYR A 119 -3.91 8.87 -9.05
CA TYR A 119 -5.09 9.19 -8.25
C TYR A 119 -6.24 8.25 -8.64
N GLU A 120 -6.77 7.53 -7.66
CA GLU A 120 -7.90 6.63 -7.80
C GLU A 120 -9.03 7.14 -6.89
N GLY A 121 -9.89 7.99 -7.44
CA GLY A 121 -10.99 8.61 -6.69
C GLY A 121 -11.87 9.47 -7.59
N PRO A 122 -12.87 10.16 -7.02
CA PRO A 122 -13.81 10.94 -7.79
C PRO A 122 -13.11 12.11 -8.48
N VAL A 123 -13.32 12.24 -9.79
CA VAL A 123 -12.82 13.38 -10.57
C VAL A 123 -14.00 14.28 -10.87
N ASN A 124 -13.95 15.52 -10.40
CA ASN A 124 -15.04 16.49 -10.53
C ASN A 124 -16.40 15.96 -10.02
N GLY A 125 -16.39 15.19 -8.92
CA GLY A 125 -17.59 14.59 -8.33
C GLY A 125 -18.12 13.35 -9.06
N MET A 126 -17.43 12.87 -10.10
CA MET A 126 -17.78 11.62 -10.80
C MET A 126 -16.83 10.49 -10.42
N GLY A 127 -17.38 9.32 -10.05
CA GLY A 127 -16.64 8.15 -9.60
C GLY A 127 -16.86 7.82 -8.13
N THR A 128 -16.32 6.69 -7.67
CA THR A 128 -16.45 6.24 -6.28
C THR A 128 -15.21 6.63 -5.49
N PHE A 129 -15.41 7.07 -4.25
CA PHE A 129 -14.31 7.30 -3.33
C PHE A 129 -13.57 5.99 -3.02
N CYS A 130 -12.25 5.99 -3.20
CA CYS A 130 -11.41 4.88 -2.79
C CYS A 130 -10.90 5.12 -1.37
N GLU A 131 -11.57 4.55 -0.36
CA GLU A 131 -11.18 4.68 1.04
C GLU A 131 -9.77 4.14 1.32
N ALA A 132 -9.38 3.07 0.62
CA ALA A 132 -8.06 2.47 0.79
C ALA A 132 -6.95 3.23 0.06
N CYS A 133 -7.26 4.09 -0.91
CA CYS A 133 -6.23 4.71 -1.72
C CYS A 133 -5.45 5.75 -0.91
N ALA A 134 -4.17 5.90 -1.24
CA ALA A 134 -3.39 7.03 -0.78
C ALA A 134 -4.07 8.34 -1.22
N GLU A 135 -4.20 9.29 -0.29
CA GLU A 135 -4.85 10.58 -0.49
C GLU A 135 -4.06 11.45 -1.47
N ASP A 136 -2.74 11.39 -1.39
CA ASP A 136 -1.81 12.12 -2.25
C ASP A 136 -0.54 11.31 -2.55
N GLU A 137 0.31 11.85 -3.42
CA GLU A 137 1.58 11.21 -3.80
C GLU A 137 2.56 11.06 -2.62
N LYS A 138 2.46 11.91 -1.58
CA LYS A 138 3.34 11.87 -0.40
C LYS A 138 2.94 10.71 0.50
N GLU A 139 1.65 10.50 0.73
CA GLU A 139 1.13 9.35 1.44
C GLU A 139 1.48 8.06 0.67
N ALA A 140 1.29 8.05 -0.65
CA ALA A 140 1.63 6.90 -1.49
C ALA A 140 3.12 6.52 -1.35
N MET A 141 4.01 7.51 -1.38
CA MET A 141 5.45 7.28 -1.21
C MET A 141 5.81 6.86 0.22
N LYS A 142 5.12 7.40 1.24
CA LYS A 142 5.29 7.00 2.64
C LYS A 142 4.90 5.53 2.85
N LEU A 143 3.78 5.08 2.28
CA LEU A 143 3.32 3.69 2.33
C LEU A 143 4.40 2.76 1.75
N LEU A 144 4.87 3.05 0.52
CA LEU A 144 5.93 2.27 -0.14
C LEU A 144 7.19 2.20 0.70
N ASN A 145 7.70 3.34 1.16
CA ASN A 145 8.93 3.37 1.94
C ASN A 145 8.77 2.58 3.24
N SER A 146 7.65 2.72 3.95
CA SER A 146 7.43 2.05 5.22
C SER A 146 7.25 0.53 5.12
N ALA A 147 6.61 0.04 4.05
CA ALA A 147 6.19 -1.36 3.95
C ALA A 147 7.10 -2.21 3.06
N TYR A 148 7.75 -1.60 2.05
CA TYR A 148 8.53 -2.30 1.04
C TYR A 148 10.02 -1.95 1.06
N MET A 149 10.40 -0.77 1.56
CA MET A 149 11.82 -0.35 1.60
C MET A 149 12.47 -0.51 2.98
N LYS A 150 11.72 -0.34 4.08
CA LYS A 150 12.23 -0.45 5.46
C LYS A 150 12.65 -1.85 5.81
#